data_AF-A0A1D1XSY0-F1
#
_entry.id   AF-A0A1D1XSY0-F1
#
_cell.length_a   1.000
_cell.length_b   1.000
_cell.length_c   1.000
_cell.angle_alpha   90.00
_cell.angle_beta   90.00
_cell.angle_gamma   90.00
#
_symmetry.space_group_name_H-M   'P 1'
#
loop_
_entity.id
_entity.type
_entity.pdbx_description
1 polymer ?
#
loop_
_entity_poly.entity_id
_entity_poly.type
_entity_poly.pdbx_seq_one_letter_code
_entity_poly.pdbx_strand_id
1 'polypeptide(L)'
;SLKNIFDRCRHLESIKICDKYFLNLKELFDIIVKYSPKKFFQLRIYYDQQIELQLIPELLESFYINWGNRISQKSFSLIIIDYYEKNNLMKNHENLEIIENFIKPGV
;
A
#
# COMPACT_ATOMS: atom_id res chain seq x y z
N SER A 1 16.17 6.95 4.44
CA SER A 1 15.37 6.11 3.54
C SER A 1 14.42 5.25 4.35
N LEU A 2 13.32 4.75 3.75
CA LEU A 2 12.37 3.85 4.42
C LEU A 2 13.03 2.56 4.92
N LYS A 3 14.00 2.02 4.17
CA LYS A 3 14.81 0.86 4.56
C LYS A 3 15.49 1.05 5.93
N ASN A 4 16.10 2.22 6.16
CA ASN A 4 16.77 2.51 7.43
C ASN A 4 15.78 2.61 8.60
N ILE A 5 14.56 3.08 8.34
CA ILE A 5 13.51 3.13 9.37
C ILE A 5 13.11 1.70 9.74
N PHE A 6 12.88 0.84 8.75
CA PHE A 6 12.50 -0.55 9.00
C PHE A 6 13.60 -1.35 9.72
N ASP A 7 14.87 -1.11 9.37
CA ASP A 7 16.02 -1.75 10.03
C ASP A 7 16.13 -1.35 11.52
N ARG A 8 15.95 -0.06 11.82
CA ARG A 8 16.06 0.47 13.19
C ARG A 8 14.81 0.24 14.04
N CYS A 9 13.62 0.24 13.42
CA CYS A 9 12.34 0.14 14.11
C CYS A 9 11.74 -1.27 14.00
N ARG A 10 12.40 -2.28 14.60
CA ARG A 10 12.00 -3.71 14.49
C ARG A 10 10.62 -4.07 15.05
N HIS A 11 9.99 -3.18 15.80
CA HIS A 11 8.64 -3.33 16.33
C HIS A 11 7.62 -2.43 15.63
N LEU A 12 8.00 -1.74 14.55
CA LEU A 12 7.09 -0.90 13.80
C LEU A 12 5.95 -1.73 13.23
N GLU A 13 4.73 -1.36 13.61
CA GLU A 13 3.51 -2.02 13.16
C GLU A 13 2.86 -1.32 11.97
N SER A 14 3.01 0.00 11.90
CA SER A 14 2.38 0.83 10.88
C SER A 14 3.25 2.00 10.47
N ILE A 15 3.04 2.49 9.24
CA ILE A 15 3.63 3.73 8.77
C ILE A 15 2.61 4.52 7.95
N LYS A 16 2.67 5.85 8.09
CA LYS A 16 1.94 6.79 7.26
C LYS A 16 2.92 7.54 6.39
N ILE A 17 2.72 7.51 5.08
CA ILE A 17 3.54 8.21 4.09
C ILE A 17 2.69 9.33 3.48
N CYS A 18 3.20 10.55 3.62
CA CYS A 18 2.65 11.74 2.99
C CYS A 18 3.70 12.24 1.99
N ASP A 19 3.55 11.85 0.73
CA ASP A 19 4.41 12.33 -0.33
C ASP A 19 3.62 13.26 -1.24
N LYS A 20 4.14 14.47 -1.45
CA LYS A 20 3.54 15.50 -2.30
C LYS A 20 3.96 15.39 -3.76
N TYR A 21 5.05 14.68 -4.07
CA TYR A 21 5.77 14.92 -5.33
C TYR A 21 5.95 13.74 -6.27
N PHE A 22 5.82 12.49 -5.83
CA PHE A 22 5.48 11.31 -6.63
C PHE A 22 5.89 10.10 -5.82
N LEU A 23 4.91 9.26 -5.48
CA LEU A 23 5.21 7.97 -4.88
C LEU A 23 5.24 6.91 -6.01
N ASN A 24 6.42 6.39 -6.34
CA ASN A 24 6.50 5.16 -7.13
C ASN A 24 5.96 4.00 -6.27
N LEU A 25 4.67 3.69 -6.42
CA LEU A 25 3.99 2.65 -5.63
C LEU A 25 4.68 1.30 -5.72
N LYS A 26 5.16 0.93 -6.92
CA LYS A 26 5.86 -0.34 -7.14
C LYS A 26 7.11 -0.41 -6.27
N GLU A 27 7.95 0.62 -6.32
CA GLU A 27 9.16 0.68 -5.51
C GLU A 27 8.83 0.70 -4.01
N LEU A 28 7.79 1.43 -3.60
CA LEU A 28 7.35 1.43 -2.21
C LEU A 28 6.95 0.03 -1.75
N PHE A 29 6.12 -0.66 -2.53
CA PHE A 29 5.64 -2.01 -2.24
C PHE A 29 6.79 -3.01 -2.18
N ASP A 30 7.76 -2.93 -3.10
CA ASP A 30 8.97 -3.74 -3.06
C ASP A 30 9.79 -3.50 -1.79
N ILE A 31 9.92 -2.24 -1.36
CA ILE A 31 10.61 -1.90 -0.11
C ILE A 31 9.86 -2.47 1.10
N ILE A 32 8.54 -2.38 1.11
CA ILE A 32 7.70 -2.87 2.22
C ILE A 32 7.80 -4.39 2.34
N VAL A 33 7.65 -5.13 1.24
CA VAL A 33 7.77 -6.59 1.24
C VAL A 33 9.16 -7.01 1.73
N LYS A 34 10.21 -6.40 1.17
CA LYS A 34 11.58 -6.87 1.39
C LYS A 34 12.16 -6.48 2.74
N TYR A 35 11.85 -5.28 3.23
CA TYR A 35 12.58 -4.71 4.37
C TYR A 35 11.73 -4.47 5.61
N SER A 36 10.39 -4.49 5.54
CA SER A 36 9.59 -4.15 6.72
C SER A 36 9.76 -5.17 7.86
N PRO A 37 9.59 -4.76 9.12
CA PRO A 37 9.66 -5.68 10.25
C PRO A 37 8.57 -6.76 10.22
N LYS A 38 8.78 -7.86 10.95
CA LYS A 38 7.79 -8.95 11.07
C LYS A 38 6.45 -8.51 11.68
N LYS A 39 6.48 -7.48 12.53
CA LYS A 39 5.29 -6.90 13.17
C LYS A 39 4.57 -5.89 12.29
N PHE A 40 5.18 -5.47 11.17
CA PHE A 40 4.59 -4.50 10.28
C PHE A 40 3.38 -5.11 9.59
N PHE A 41 2.26 -4.40 9.60
CA PHE A 41 1.03 -4.87 8.98
C PHE A 41 0.19 -3.75 8.38
N GLN A 42 0.52 -2.47 8.59
CA GLN A 42 -0.30 -1.38 8.08
C GLN A 42 0.50 -0.28 7.36
N LEU A 43 0.03 0.07 6.17
CA LEU A 43 0.52 1.20 5.40
C LEU A 43 -0.63 2.18 5.15
N ARG A 44 -0.42 3.45 5.48
CA ARG A 44 -1.31 4.55 5.11
C ARG A 44 -0.62 5.47 4.11
N ILE A 45 -1.23 5.73 2.98
CA ILE A 45 -0.68 6.61 1.95
C ILE A 45 -1.66 7.77 1.73
N TYR A 46 -1.13 8.99 1.79
CA TYR A 46 -1.85 10.16 1.28
C TYR A 46 -1.51 10.35 -0.19
N TYR A 47 -2.56 10.51 -0.98
CA TYR A 47 -2.50 10.57 -2.42
C TYR A 47 -2.99 11.94 -2.91
N ASP A 48 -2.16 12.59 -3.72
CA ASP A 48 -2.36 13.96 -4.23
C ASP A 48 -2.53 13.99 -5.76
N GLN A 49 -1.90 13.08 -6.52
CA GLN A 49 -1.81 13.19 -7.99
C GLN A 49 -2.09 11.87 -8.70
N GLN A 50 -2.59 11.90 -9.94
CA GLN A 50 -2.81 10.75 -10.84
C GLN A 50 -1.64 9.72 -10.90
N ILE A 51 -1.47 8.86 -9.89
CA ILE A 51 -0.96 7.49 -10.07
C ILE A 51 -1.67 6.93 -11.31
N GLU A 52 -0.95 6.21 -12.15
CA GLU A 52 -1.55 5.40 -13.21
C GLU A 52 -2.48 4.37 -12.59
N LEU A 53 -3.72 4.78 -12.33
CA LEU A 53 -4.70 4.02 -11.57
C LEU A 53 -4.99 2.67 -12.23
N GLN A 54 -4.80 2.61 -13.55
CA GLN A 54 -4.90 1.40 -14.36
C GLN A 54 -3.92 0.30 -13.93
N LEU A 55 -2.78 0.65 -13.33
CA LEU A 55 -1.78 -0.32 -12.85
C LEU A 55 -1.97 -0.71 -11.38
N ILE A 56 -2.83 -0.02 -10.63
CA ILE A 56 -3.08 -0.34 -9.20
C ILE A 56 -3.54 -1.79 -9.02
N PRO A 57 -4.48 -2.35 -9.81
CA PRO A 57 -4.89 -3.74 -9.75
C PRO A 57 -3.72 -4.74 -9.75
N GLU A 58 -2.90 -4.67 -10.80
CA GLU A 58 -1.77 -5.58 -11.02
C GLU A 58 -0.69 -5.39 -9.94
N LEU A 59 -0.44 -4.13 -9.54
CA LEU A 59 0.49 -3.80 -8.47
C LEU A 59 0.04 -4.36 -7.12
N LEU A 60 -1.26 -4.27 -6.80
CA LEU A 60 -1.82 -4.82 -5.56
C LEU A 60 -1.78 -6.34 -5.56
N GLU A 61 -2.16 -6.98 -6.66
CA GLU A 61 -2.10 -8.45 -6.78
C GLU A 61 -0.67 -8.96 -6.55
N SER A 62 0.31 -8.39 -7.27
CA SER A 62 1.72 -8.73 -7.10
C SER A 62 2.20 -8.46 -5.67
N PHE A 63 1.79 -7.33 -5.07
CA PHE A 63 2.13 -7.00 -3.70
C PHE A 63 1.57 -8.03 -2.70
N TYR A 64 0.29 -8.41 -2.80
CA TYR A 64 -0.34 -9.33 -1.85
C TYR A 64 0.22 -10.76 -1.97
N ILE A 65 0.54 -11.23 -3.18
CA ILE A 65 1.26 -12.50 -3.39
C ILE A 65 2.61 -12.47 -2.66
N ASN A 66 3.39 -11.41 -2.89
CA ASN A 66 4.70 -11.26 -2.28
C ASN A 66 4.62 -11.06 -0.75
N TRP A 67 3.58 -10.37 -0.27
CA TRP A 67 3.31 -10.21 1.15
C TRP A 67 2.95 -11.52 1.83
N GLY A 68 2.11 -12.35 1.19
CA GLY A 68 1.71 -13.67 1.69
C GLY A 68 2.88 -14.65 1.86
N ASN A 69 3.95 -14.47 1.09
CA ASN A 69 5.18 -15.27 1.22
C ASN A 69 6.03 -14.90 2.44
N ARG A 70 5.66 -13.86 3.20
CA ARG A 70 6.40 -13.44 4.39
C ARG A 70 5.92 -14.16 5.63
N ILE A 71 6.82 -14.33 6.60
CA ILE A 71 6.51 -14.78 7.97
C ILE A 71 5.91 -13.60 8.77
N SER A 72 4.83 -13.00 8.27
CA SER A 72 4.03 -12.00 8.99
C SER A 72 2.96 -12.71 9.81
N GLN A 73 2.69 -12.23 11.02
CA GLN A 73 1.63 -12.77 11.88
C GLN A 73 0.27 -12.12 11.66
N LYS A 74 0.21 -11.03 10.89
CA LYS A 74 -1.00 -10.23 10.70
C LYS A 74 -1.28 -10.02 9.21
N SER A 75 -2.57 -10.02 8.87
CA SER A 75 -3.06 -9.58 7.56
C SER A 75 -2.62 -8.14 7.29
N PHE A 76 -2.26 -7.86 6.05
CA PHE A 76 -1.86 -6.50 5.66
C PHE A 76 -3.06 -5.57 5.56
N SER A 77 -2.88 -4.33 5.98
CA SER A 77 -3.86 -3.25 5.92
C SER A 77 -3.28 -2.11 5.08
N LEU A 78 -3.84 -1.90 3.90
CA LEU A 78 -3.55 -0.75 3.05
C LEU A 78 -4.67 0.28 3.19
N ILE A 79 -4.31 1.53 3.50
CA ILE A 79 -5.26 2.64 3.56
C ILE A 79 -4.76 3.73 2.61
N ILE A 80 -5.54 4.02 1.57
CA ILE A 80 -5.26 5.09 0.62
C ILE A 80 -6.22 6.25 0.95
N ILE A 81 -5.65 7.44 1.17
CA ILE A 81 -6.40 8.64 1.54
C ILE A 81 -6.22 9.68 0.44
N ASP A 82 -7.31 10.03 -0.26
CA ASP A 82 -7.32 11.16 -1.19
C ASP A 82 -7.39 12.46 -0.39
N TYR A 83 -6.35 13.29 -0.50
CA TYR A 83 -6.25 14.52 0.30
C TYR A 83 -7.13 15.65 -0.27
N TYR A 84 -7.37 15.68 -1.58
CA TYR A 84 -8.05 16.81 -2.23
C TYR A 84 -9.47 16.49 -2.71
N GLU A 85 -9.94 15.23 -2.59
CA GLU A 85 -11.21 14.75 -3.17
C GLU A 85 -11.35 15.04 -4.68
N LYS A 86 -10.24 15.42 -5.32
CA LYS A 86 -10.14 15.75 -6.74
C LYS A 86 -9.76 14.54 -7.56
N ASN A 87 -9.30 13.48 -6.92
CA ASN A 87 -8.78 12.34 -7.63
C ASN A 87 -9.91 11.37 -7.98
N ASN A 88 -9.97 10.98 -9.26
CA ASN A 88 -11.02 10.09 -9.78
C ASN A 88 -10.86 8.63 -9.35
N LEU A 89 -10.05 8.34 -8.31
CA LEU A 89 -9.75 6.98 -7.85
C LEU A 89 -11.02 6.22 -7.47
N MET A 90 -11.91 6.88 -6.74
CA MET A 90 -13.24 6.37 -6.41
C MET A 90 -14.34 6.81 -7.40
N LYS A 91 -14.01 7.49 -8.49
CA LYS A 91 -14.98 7.85 -9.54
C LYS A 91 -14.93 6.91 -10.74
N ASN A 92 -13.84 6.16 -10.90
CA ASN A 92 -13.72 5.12 -11.90
C ASN A 92 -14.31 3.81 -11.34
N HIS A 93 -15.46 3.37 -11.89
CA HIS A 93 -16.16 2.16 -11.47
C HIS A 93 -15.30 0.90 -11.56
N GLU A 94 -14.42 0.77 -12.57
CA GLU A 94 -13.55 -0.39 -12.72
C GLU A 94 -12.52 -0.47 -11.59
N ASN A 95 -11.93 0.67 -11.22
CA ASN A 95 -10.98 0.73 -10.11
C ASN A 95 -11.66 0.47 -8.77
N LEU A 96 -12.89 0.96 -8.58
CA LEU A 96 -13.70 0.68 -7.40
C LEU A 96 -14.00 -0.81 -7.28
N GLU A 97 -14.46 -1.46 -8.33
CA GLU A 97 -14.80 -2.88 -8.33
C GLU A 97 -13.58 -3.74 -8.00
N ILE A 98 -12.42 -3.40 -8.55
CA ILE A 98 -11.17 -4.08 -8.24
C ILE A 98 -10.73 -3.84 -6.79
N ILE A 99 -10.76 -2.60 -6.31
CA ILE A 99 -10.43 -2.29 -4.91
C ILE A 99 -11.40 -3.00 -3.95
N GLU A 100 -12.69 -3.03 -4.26
CA GLU A 100 -13.69 -3.78 -3.49
C GLU A 100 -13.38 -5.28 -3.44
N ASN A 101 -12.91 -5.87 -4.54
CA ASN A 101 -12.49 -7.27 -4.57
C ASN A 101 -11.27 -7.54 -3.66
N PHE A 102 -10.39 -6.56 -3.45
CA PHE A 102 -9.29 -6.65 -2.49
C PHE A 102 -9.70 -6.33 -1.04
N ILE A 103 -10.78 -5.58 -0.82
CA ILE A 103 -11.36 -5.33 0.51
C ILE A 103 -12.17 -6.54 0.99
N LYS A 104 -12.76 -7.32 0.05
CA LYS A 104 -13.68 -8.41 0.35
C LYS A 104 -13.10 -9.69 0.99
N PRO A 105 -11.80 -10.07 0.96
CA PRO A 105 -11.34 -11.23 1.72
C PRO A 105 -10.87 -10.80 3.11
N GLY A 106 -11.83 -10.32 3.90
CA GLY A 106 -11.74 -10.06 5.33
C GLY A 106 -12.85 -10.79 6.11
N VAL A 107 -13.31 -11.95 5.60
CA VAL A 107 -14.20 -12.89 6.30
C VAL A 107 -13.45 -14.20 6.50
#